data_AF-Q43902-F1
#
_entry.id   AF-Q43902-F1
#
_cell.length_a   1.000
_cell.length_b   1.000
_cell.length_c   1.000
_cell.angle_alpha   90.00
_cell.angle_beta   90.00
_cell.angle_gamma   90.00
#
_symmetry.space_group_name_H-M   'P 1'
#
loop_
_entity.id
_entity.type
_entity.pdbx_description
1 polymer ?
#
loop_
_entity_poly.entity_id
_entity_poly.type
_entity_poly.pdbx_seq_one_letter_code
_entity_poly.pdbx_strand_id
1 'polypeptide(L)'
;MSFHITPTAAARDSETKQIDHNDSIRASYMTVEELHDAGAALSRDGADSLPGFMEFDFFERHRENEKEILRVYRTTAVDAENGATITPAAEWLLDNHYVIEEAIQEVRRDFPRKFYRQLPTMTVGGVTIRRVMALGWLYDAHTHSTVSRENMTALVDGYQTSKTVQIGELWALPWIIRFVLIENLRRISIRVERSRRMRQKANQVVDEIIRLNDAEASATLLKQVDSLVDDPTFATHVLYRLRNGSQTSGFAVAWLEERLHAAGTDAENVMMSEHNRLASGNVTMGNIVKSLREIDDTEWSVWFEEVSHIDKVLREETDYETLDFGSRNTYRNTIELLARRSPKTEVEVARAAVEMARTDMPAEADETHPVNVGSVLVGQRRFELEKALGYRPLVSQRIVRAMRKFNWLAIAAPVLLITAVAMLAVGWFLAEAGMPWYVVTAFLLMFALPASEGATGLFNTLVTFFVKPFRLVGIEFKNGIPEDARSLVAVPVMLTSRDSVDEMMRNIEVHYLANPHGEI
;
A
#
# COMPACT_ATOMS: atom_id res chain seq x y z
N MET A 1 21.79 -57.90 -27.84
CA MET A 1 20.90 -56.98 -28.58
C MET A 1 20.14 -56.19 -27.52
N SER A 2 20.63 -55.01 -27.19
CA SER A 2 20.11 -54.19 -26.10
C SER A 2 19.79 -52.82 -26.68
N PHE A 3 18.51 -52.47 -26.68
CA PHE A 3 18.00 -51.23 -27.26
C PHE A 3 18.31 -50.06 -26.33
N HIS A 4 19.17 -49.14 -26.80
CA HIS A 4 19.26 -47.79 -26.25
C HIS A 4 18.18 -46.94 -26.92
N ILE A 5 17.22 -46.46 -26.13
CA ILE A 5 16.28 -45.41 -26.52
C ILE A 5 16.84 -44.11 -25.96
N THR A 6 17.35 -43.26 -26.84
CA THR A 6 17.70 -41.87 -26.54
C THR A 6 16.43 -41.02 -26.67
N PRO A 7 15.96 -40.29 -25.63
CA PRO A 7 14.89 -39.33 -25.81
C PRO A 7 15.48 -38.04 -26.40
N THR A 8 15.27 -37.83 -27.69
CA THR A 8 15.51 -36.55 -28.35
C THR A 8 14.42 -35.58 -27.90
N ALA A 9 14.65 -34.85 -26.80
CA ALA A 9 13.84 -33.71 -26.45
C ALA A 9 14.10 -32.60 -27.48
N ALA A 10 13.21 -32.48 -28.46
CA ALA A 10 13.18 -31.32 -29.34
C ALA A 10 12.97 -30.07 -28.48
N ALA A 11 13.86 -29.10 -28.63
CA ALA A 11 13.71 -27.78 -28.06
C ALA A 11 12.34 -27.22 -28.49
N ARG A 12 11.49 -26.90 -27.52
CA ARG A 12 10.31 -26.06 -27.76
C ARG A 12 10.83 -24.67 -28.07
N ASP A 13 11.01 -24.37 -29.35
CA ASP A 13 11.10 -22.99 -29.82
C ASP A 13 9.80 -22.31 -29.36
N SER A 14 9.95 -21.41 -28.39
CA SER A 14 8.90 -20.52 -27.94
C SER A 14 8.66 -19.48 -29.02
N GLU A 15 7.90 -19.86 -30.05
CA GLU A 15 7.17 -18.89 -30.85
C GLU A 15 6.34 -18.05 -29.89
N THR A 16 6.86 -16.87 -29.57
CA THR A 16 6.19 -15.83 -28.80
C THR A 16 5.11 -15.29 -29.72
N LYS A 17 4.02 -16.05 -29.90
CA LYS A 17 2.77 -15.49 -30.39
C LYS A 17 2.46 -14.32 -29.48
N GLN A 18 2.57 -13.12 -30.02
CA GLN A 18 2.20 -11.88 -29.37
C GLN A 18 0.71 -11.98 -29.05
N ILE A 19 0.39 -12.47 -27.85
CA ILE A 19 -0.98 -12.54 -27.37
C ILE A 19 -1.43 -11.08 -27.27
N ASP A 20 -2.43 -10.69 -28.06
CA ASP A 20 -3.05 -9.38 -27.91
C ASP A 20 -3.70 -9.34 -26.51
N HIS A 21 -3.02 -8.68 -25.58
CA HIS A 21 -3.44 -8.57 -24.19
C HIS A 21 -4.61 -7.57 -24.01
N ASN A 22 -5.22 -7.10 -25.11
CA ASN A 22 -6.43 -6.28 -25.12
C ASN A 22 -6.34 -5.08 -24.15
N ASP A 23 -5.18 -4.42 -24.15
CA ASP A 23 -4.79 -3.27 -23.31
C ASP A 23 -4.79 -3.51 -21.77
N SER A 24 -4.96 -4.75 -21.30
CA SER A 24 -4.86 -5.10 -19.87
C SER A 24 -3.41 -5.26 -19.41
N ILE A 25 -3.16 -5.08 -18.11
CA ILE A 25 -1.86 -5.44 -17.50
C ILE A 25 -1.84 -6.96 -17.38
N ARG A 26 -1.27 -7.64 -18.38
CA ARG A 26 -1.25 -9.10 -18.46
C ARG A 26 -0.06 -9.58 -19.29
N ALA A 27 0.51 -10.69 -18.87
CA ALA A 27 1.53 -11.46 -19.58
C ALA A 27 1.28 -12.96 -19.38
N SER A 28 2.20 -13.83 -19.81
CA SER A 28 2.11 -15.27 -19.54
C SER A 28 1.98 -15.54 -18.04
N TYR A 29 1.04 -16.41 -17.64
CA TYR A 29 0.89 -16.76 -16.23
C TYR A 29 2.17 -17.42 -15.71
N MET A 30 2.61 -17.06 -14.50
CA MET A 30 3.76 -17.67 -13.83
C MET A 30 3.30 -18.50 -12.63
N THR A 31 3.87 -19.69 -12.51
CA THR A 31 3.79 -20.53 -11.31
C THR A 31 4.57 -19.90 -10.15
N VAL A 32 4.43 -20.44 -8.93
CA VAL A 32 5.14 -19.99 -7.73
C VAL A 32 6.66 -20.00 -7.94
N GLU A 33 7.19 -21.07 -8.55
CA GLU A 33 8.62 -21.20 -8.88
C GLU A 33 9.07 -20.16 -9.91
N GLU A 34 8.29 -19.95 -10.98
CA GLU A 34 8.59 -18.95 -12.00
C GLU A 34 8.52 -17.52 -11.46
N LEU A 35 7.60 -17.24 -10.51
CA LEU A 35 7.53 -15.95 -9.82
C LEU A 35 8.76 -15.69 -8.95
N HIS A 36 9.24 -16.71 -8.24
CA HIS A 36 10.49 -16.62 -7.50
C HIS A 36 11.67 -16.31 -8.43
N ASP A 37 11.79 -17.03 -9.55
CA ASP A 37 12.85 -16.80 -10.51
C ASP A 37 12.75 -15.42 -11.19
N ALA A 38 11.53 -14.95 -11.46
CA ALA A 38 11.28 -13.61 -11.98
C ALA A 38 11.69 -12.52 -10.98
N GLY A 39 11.41 -12.71 -9.68
CA GLY A 39 11.88 -11.83 -8.62
C GLY A 39 13.41 -11.77 -8.57
N ALA A 40 14.06 -12.93 -8.66
CA ALA A 40 15.52 -13.04 -8.65
C ALA A 40 16.16 -12.37 -9.88
N ALA A 41 15.57 -12.55 -11.07
CA ALA A 41 15.99 -11.88 -12.30
C ALA A 41 15.85 -10.35 -12.17
N LEU A 42 14.69 -9.86 -11.71
CA LEU A 42 14.46 -8.43 -11.51
C LEU A 42 15.47 -7.80 -10.54
N SER A 43 15.88 -8.54 -9.52
CA SER A 43 16.85 -8.07 -8.51
C SER A 43 18.27 -7.94 -9.08
N ARG A 44 18.70 -8.91 -9.89
CA ARG A 44 20.04 -8.93 -10.51
C ARG A 44 20.15 -7.98 -11.68
N ASP A 45 19.24 -8.12 -12.64
CA ASP A 45 19.38 -7.59 -14.00
C ASP A 45 18.52 -6.34 -14.20
N GLY A 46 17.54 -6.11 -13.33
CA GLY A 46 16.49 -5.11 -13.56
C GLY A 46 15.47 -5.61 -14.58
N ALA A 47 14.79 -4.69 -15.26
CA ALA A 47 13.87 -5.03 -16.33
C ALA A 47 13.97 -4.03 -17.48
N ASP A 48 14.06 -4.53 -18.72
CA ASP A 48 14.07 -3.67 -19.92
C ASP A 48 12.68 -3.08 -20.21
N SER A 49 11.62 -3.79 -19.84
CA SER A 49 10.25 -3.30 -19.92
C SER A 49 9.36 -4.07 -18.94
N LEU A 50 8.20 -3.50 -18.62
CA LEU A 50 7.15 -4.18 -17.86
C LEU A 50 5.89 -4.28 -18.74
N PRO A 51 5.15 -5.40 -18.69
CA PRO A 51 3.98 -5.60 -19.55
C PRO A 51 2.96 -4.47 -19.42
N GLY A 52 2.70 -3.76 -20.52
CA GLY A 52 1.74 -2.66 -20.56
C GLY A 52 2.09 -1.44 -19.70
N PHE A 53 3.31 -1.35 -19.16
CA PHE A 53 3.76 -0.21 -18.37
C PHE A 53 4.05 1.00 -19.27
N MET A 54 3.73 2.18 -18.76
CA MET A 54 3.99 3.47 -19.36
C MET A 54 4.34 4.46 -18.24
N GLU A 55 5.14 5.48 -18.51
CA GLU A 55 5.53 6.47 -17.50
C GLU A 55 4.31 7.29 -17.03
N PHE A 56 4.18 7.47 -15.71
CA PHE A 56 3.13 8.29 -15.08
C PHE A 56 3.57 8.83 -13.71
N ASP A 57 2.96 9.93 -13.27
CA ASP A 57 2.99 10.33 -11.85
C ASP A 57 1.97 9.50 -11.07
N PHE A 58 2.41 8.83 -10.00
CA PHE A 58 1.57 7.94 -9.19
C PHE A 58 0.29 8.62 -8.67
N PHE A 59 0.38 9.85 -8.16
CA PHE A 59 -0.74 10.52 -7.50
C PHE A 59 -1.71 11.14 -8.49
N GLU A 60 -1.21 11.58 -9.64
CA GLU A 60 -2.04 11.97 -10.77
C GLU A 60 -2.75 10.77 -11.36
N ARG A 61 -2.03 9.67 -11.61
CA ARG A 61 -2.61 8.46 -12.17
C ARG A 61 -3.68 7.86 -11.27
N HIS A 62 -3.47 7.82 -9.96
CA HIS A 62 -4.50 7.34 -9.03
C HIS A 62 -5.80 8.17 -9.12
N ARG A 63 -5.69 9.50 -9.27
CA ARG A 63 -6.86 10.38 -9.45
C ARG A 63 -7.55 10.16 -10.79
N GLU A 64 -6.78 9.90 -11.86
CA GLU A 64 -7.35 9.52 -13.15
C GLU A 64 -8.09 8.18 -13.06
N ASN A 65 -7.56 7.23 -12.31
CA ASN A 65 -8.19 5.93 -12.08
C ASN A 65 -9.54 6.07 -11.39
N GLU A 66 -9.58 6.79 -10.28
CA GLU A 66 -10.83 7.12 -9.57
C GLU A 66 -11.85 7.78 -10.51
N LYS A 67 -11.45 8.83 -11.23
CA LYS A 67 -12.35 9.59 -12.11
C LYS A 67 -12.93 8.74 -13.23
N GLU A 68 -12.09 7.95 -13.91
CA GLU A 68 -12.52 7.15 -15.05
C GLU A 68 -13.40 5.98 -14.63
N ILE A 69 -13.06 5.28 -13.56
CA ILE A 69 -13.86 4.18 -13.00
C ILE A 69 -15.24 4.71 -12.57
N LEU A 70 -15.28 5.82 -11.83
CA LEU A 70 -16.54 6.43 -11.39
C LEU A 70 -17.41 6.89 -12.55
N ARG A 71 -16.80 7.43 -13.63
CA ARG A 71 -17.55 7.81 -14.85
C ARG A 71 -18.22 6.59 -15.47
N VAL A 72 -17.46 5.50 -15.65
CA VAL A 72 -17.98 4.27 -16.28
C VAL A 72 -19.06 3.62 -15.41
N TYR A 73 -18.87 3.60 -14.09
CA TYR A 73 -19.89 3.13 -13.13
C TYR A 73 -21.21 3.90 -13.31
N ARG A 74 -21.17 5.24 -13.28
CA ARG A 74 -22.38 6.08 -13.40
C ARG A 74 -23.09 5.85 -14.74
N THR A 75 -22.34 5.81 -15.83
CA THR A 75 -22.91 5.58 -17.17
C THR A 75 -23.54 4.18 -17.28
N THR A 76 -22.89 3.16 -16.72
CA THR A 76 -23.38 1.78 -16.72
C THR A 76 -24.62 1.63 -15.84
N ALA A 77 -24.67 2.32 -14.69
CA ALA A 77 -25.81 2.29 -13.78
C ALA A 77 -27.08 2.84 -14.46
N VAL A 78 -26.95 3.98 -15.16
CA VAL A 78 -28.05 4.56 -15.95
C VAL A 78 -28.53 3.61 -17.05
N ASP A 79 -27.61 2.93 -17.73
CA ASP A 79 -27.98 1.93 -18.75
C ASP A 79 -28.74 0.76 -18.13
N ALA A 80 -28.27 0.24 -16.99
CA ALA A 80 -28.90 -0.86 -16.28
C ALA A 80 -30.31 -0.50 -15.78
N GLU A 81 -30.48 0.71 -15.21
CA GLU A 81 -31.79 1.24 -14.78
C GLU A 81 -32.78 1.37 -15.95
N ASN A 82 -32.29 1.71 -17.14
CA ASN A 82 -33.11 1.78 -18.35
C ASN A 82 -33.35 0.41 -19.02
N GLY A 83 -32.91 -0.70 -18.41
CA GLY A 83 -33.08 -2.05 -18.94
C GLY A 83 -32.19 -2.38 -20.15
N ALA A 84 -31.11 -1.62 -20.37
CA ALA A 84 -30.16 -1.91 -21.44
C ALA A 84 -29.30 -3.13 -21.09
N THR A 85 -28.89 -3.89 -22.12
CA THR A 85 -28.00 -5.04 -21.93
C THR A 85 -26.58 -4.57 -21.61
N ILE A 86 -26.12 -4.90 -20.39
CA ILE A 86 -24.76 -4.63 -19.92
C ILE A 86 -23.87 -5.86 -20.09
N THR A 87 -22.56 -5.65 -20.15
CA THR A 87 -21.60 -6.77 -20.23
C THR A 87 -21.33 -7.34 -18.85
N PRO A 88 -20.94 -8.62 -18.71
CA PRO A 88 -20.62 -9.22 -17.41
C PRO A 88 -19.56 -8.45 -16.61
N ALA A 89 -18.52 -7.92 -17.29
CA ALA A 89 -17.51 -7.08 -16.62
C ALA A 89 -18.09 -5.76 -16.07
N ALA A 90 -19.18 -5.25 -16.66
CA ALA A 90 -19.86 -4.06 -16.20
C ALA A 90 -20.80 -4.37 -15.02
N GLU A 91 -21.42 -5.55 -15.00
CA GLU A 91 -22.17 -6.06 -13.84
C GLU A 91 -21.28 -6.12 -12.60
N TRP A 92 -20.06 -6.68 -12.73
CA TRP A 92 -19.08 -6.67 -11.64
C TRP A 92 -18.80 -5.27 -11.09
N LEU A 93 -18.71 -4.25 -11.95
CA LEU A 93 -18.49 -2.86 -11.53
C LEU A 93 -19.67 -2.30 -10.72
N LEU A 94 -20.91 -2.67 -11.10
CA LEU A 94 -22.11 -2.25 -10.39
C LEU A 94 -22.25 -2.96 -9.04
N ASP A 95 -22.13 -4.29 -9.04
CA ASP A 95 -22.38 -5.15 -7.87
C ASP A 95 -21.32 -4.95 -6.77
N ASN A 96 -20.11 -4.50 -7.14
CA ASN A 96 -18.97 -4.42 -6.23
C ASN A 96 -18.42 -2.99 -6.08
N HIS A 97 -19.25 -1.97 -6.35
CA HIS A 97 -18.84 -0.57 -6.29
C HIS A 97 -18.21 -0.19 -4.94
N TYR A 98 -18.77 -0.65 -3.82
CA TYR A 98 -18.26 -0.34 -2.48
C TYR A 98 -16.83 -0.85 -2.25
N VAL A 99 -16.51 -2.08 -2.66
CA VAL A 99 -15.15 -2.65 -2.56
C VAL A 99 -14.15 -1.84 -3.37
N ILE A 100 -14.57 -1.43 -4.58
CA ILE A 100 -13.73 -0.63 -5.47
C ILE A 100 -13.49 0.77 -4.90
N GLU A 101 -14.54 1.42 -4.38
CA GLU A 101 -14.45 2.74 -3.77
C GLU A 101 -13.56 2.73 -2.52
N GLU A 102 -13.76 1.73 -1.65
CA GLU A 102 -12.93 1.52 -0.46
C GLU A 102 -11.46 1.35 -0.84
N ALA A 103 -11.13 0.46 -1.76
CA ALA A 103 -9.77 0.25 -2.23
C ALA A 103 -9.12 1.54 -2.79
N ILE A 104 -9.88 2.38 -3.51
CA ILE A 104 -9.39 3.68 -4.00
C ILE A 104 -9.07 4.63 -2.83
N GLN A 105 -9.94 4.69 -1.82
CA GLN A 105 -9.73 5.53 -0.63
C GLN A 105 -8.55 5.04 0.22
N GLU A 106 -8.36 3.73 0.35
CA GLU A 106 -7.24 3.16 1.11
C GLU A 106 -5.89 3.50 0.50
N VAL A 107 -5.71 3.37 -0.82
CA VAL A 107 -4.48 3.79 -1.49
C VAL A 107 -4.19 5.27 -1.24
N ARG A 108 -5.24 6.12 -1.18
CA ARG A 108 -5.10 7.55 -0.89
C ARG A 108 -4.72 7.82 0.57
N ARG A 109 -5.29 7.09 1.52
CA ARG A 109 -5.06 7.22 2.96
C ARG A 109 -3.67 6.71 3.36
N ASP A 110 -3.30 5.53 2.86
CA ASP A 110 -2.18 4.76 3.38
C ASP A 110 -0.86 5.05 2.66
N PHE A 111 -0.92 5.80 1.54
CA PHE A 111 0.26 6.10 0.72
C PHE A 111 0.58 7.60 0.63
N PRO A 112 0.99 8.26 1.73
CA PRO A 112 1.29 9.69 1.70
C PRO A 112 2.51 9.99 0.82
N ARG A 113 2.48 11.13 0.12
CA ARG A 113 3.55 11.59 -0.80
C ARG A 113 4.96 11.49 -0.24
N LYS A 114 5.12 11.79 1.05
CA LYS A 114 6.41 11.74 1.73
C LYS A 114 6.94 10.31 1.85
N PHE A 115 6.08 9.34 2.16
CA PHE A 115 6.44 7.94 2.26
C PHE A 115 6.83 7.38 0.89
N TYR A 116 5.98 7.58 -0.13
CA TYR A 116 6.28 7.12 -1.50
C TYR A 116 7.62 7.64 -2.03
N ARG A 117 7.95 8.91 -1.74
CA ARG A 117 9.22 9.52 -2.17
C ARG A 117 10.46 8.94 -1.49
N GLN A 118 10.31 8.32 -0.33
CA GLN A 118 11.40 7.71 0.43
C GLN A 118 11.76 6.32 -0.08
N LEU A 119 10.86 5.66 -0.81
CA LEU A 119 11.08 4.30 -1.29
C LEU A 119 12.22 4.25 -2.32
N PRO A 120 13.06 3.20 -2.28
CA PRO A 120 14.12 2.97 -3.26
C PRO A 120 13.60 3.00 -4.70
N THR A 121 14.46 3.45 -5.60
CA THR A 121 14.16 3.52 -7.04
C THR A 121 14.96 2.49 -7.82
N MET A 122 14.44 2.10 -8.98
CA MET A 122 15.17 1.33 -9.99
C MET A 122 14.81 1.83 -11.38
N THR A 123 15.69 1.57 -12.34
CA THR A 123 15.46 1.92 -13.74
C THR A 123 14.82 0.75 -14.47
N VAL A 124 13.71 1.01 -15.16
CA VAL A 124 13.02 0.05 -16.03
C VAL A 124 12.79 0.72 -17.37
N GLY A 125 13.31 0.14 -18.46
CA GLY A 125 13.14 0.69 -19.82
C GLY A 125 13.54 2.16 -19.97
N GLY A 126 14.59 2.59 -19.26
CA GLY A 126 15.05 3.98 -19.25
C GLY A 126 14.29 4.92 -18.31
N VAL A 127 13.20 4.47 -17.67
CA VAL A 127 12.39 5.26 -16.73
C VAL A 127 12.75 4.88 -15.28
N THR A 128 12.96 5.87 -14.43
CA THR A 128 13.22 5.63 -12.99
C THR A 128 11.90 5.56 -12.22
N ILE A 129 11.58 4.38 -11.69
CA ILE A 129 10.38 4.13 -10.89
C ILE A 129 10.73 3.64 -9.48
N ARG A 130 9.75 3.58 -8.57
CA ARG A 130 9.96 2.93 -7.27
C ARG A 130 10.14 1.44 -7.48
N ARG A 131 11.13 0.85 -6.81
CA ARG A 131 11.42 -0.58 -6.95
C ARG A 131 10.20 -1.45 -6.60
N VAL A 132 9.49 -1.11 -5.52
CA VAL A 132 8.25 -1.79 -5.16
C VAL A 132 7.14 -1.67 -6.23
N MET A 133 7.12 -0.59 -7.03
CA MET A 133 6.22 -0.47 -8.19
C MET A 133 6.55 -1.50 -9.26
N ALA A 134 7.84 -1.71 -9.56
CA ALA A 134 8.26 -2.74 -10.51
C ALA A 134 7.85 -4.14 -10.03
N LEU A 135 8.03 -4.43 -8.74
CA LEU A 135 7.60 -5.70 -8.13
C LEU A 135 6.09 -5.91 -8.24
N GLY A 136 5.28 -4.94 -7.80
CA GLY A 136 3.82 -5.06 -7.84
C GLY A 136 3.26 -5.11 -9.26
N TRP A 137 3.89 -4.41 -10.22
CA TRP A 137 3.48 -4.46 -11.63
C TRP A 137 3.82 -5.78 -12.30
N LEU A 138 5.03 -6.30 -12.06
CA LEU A 138 5.45 -7.62 -12.53
C LEU A 138 4.54 -8.70 -11.96
N TYR A 139 4.24 -8.61 -10.65
CA TYR A 139 3.30 -9.50 -9.97
C TYR A 139 1.95 -9.54 -10.68
N ASP A 140 1.25 -8.40 -10.79
CA ASP A 140 -0.11 -8.35 -11.37
C ASP A 140 -0.15 -8.85 -12.82
N ALA A 141 0.85 -8.49 -13.62
CA ALA A 141 0.94 -8.90 -15.02
C ALA A 141 1.01 -10.44 -15.17
N HIS A 142 1.75 -11.11 -14.29
CA HIS A 142 2.00 -12.55 -14.38
C HIS A 142 1.07 -13.42 -13.50
N THR A 143 0.30 -12.83 -12.60
CA THR A 143 -0.74 -13.53 -11.82
C THR A 143 -2.16 -13.30 -12.35
N HIS A 144 -2.31 -12.51 -13.42
CA HIS A 144 -3.63 -12.16 -14.00
C HIS A 144 -4.57 -11.55 -12.96
N SER A 145 -4.01 -10.62 -12.16
CA SER A 145 -4.71 -9.94 -11.08
C SER A 145 -5.26 -10.86 -9.99
N THR A 146 -4.63 -12.01 -9.76
CA THR A 146 -4.89 -12.89 -8.62
C THR A 146 -3.87 -12.66 -7.51
N VAL A 147 -4.35 -12.32 -6.32
CA VAL A 147 -3.51 -12.10 -5.14
C VAL A 147 -3.56 -13.34 -4.27
N SER A 148 -2.38 -13.80 -3.85
CA SER A 148 -2.25 -14.81 -2.81
C SER A 148 -0.96 -14.56 -2.02
N ARG A 149 -0.99 -14.93 -0.74
CA ARG A 149 0.20 -14.85 0.14
C ARG A 149 1.38 -15.64 -0.44
N GLU A 150 1.12 -16.85 -0.95
CA GLU A 150 2.13 -17.74 -1.52
C GLU A 150 2.87 -17.11 -2.71
N ASN A 151 2.13 -16.58 -3.69
CA ASN A 151 2.71 -15.95 -4.87
C ASN A 151 3.51 -14.69 -4.50
N MET A 152 3.00 -13.88 -3.56
CA MET A 152 3.70 -12.68 -3.10
C MET A 152 4.99 -13.04 -2.37
N THR A 153 4.96 -14.04 -1.49
CA THR A 153 6.15 -14.55 -0.79
C THR A 153 7.19 -15.05 -1.76
N ALA A 154 6.81 -15.88 -2.74
CA ALA A 154 7.74 -16.40 -3.75
C ALA A 154 8.45 -15.29 -4.53
N LEU A 155 7.70 -14.29 -5.01
CA LEU A 155 8.29 -13.14 -5.72
C LEU A 155 9.26 -12.35 -4.83
N VAL A 156 8.87 -12.07 -3.58
CA VAL A 156 9.69 -11.30 -2.64
C VAL A 156 10.94 -12.07 -2.25
N ASP A 157 10.84 -13.36 -1.89
CA ASP A 157 11.98 -14.20 -1.56
C ASP A 157 12.95 -14.32 -2.73
N GLY A 158 12.42 -14.52 -3.93
CA GLY A 158 13.18 -14.50 -5.18
C GLY A 158 13.97 -13.20 -5.34
N TYR A 159 13.32 -12.06 -5.15
CA TYR A 159 13.97 -10.76 -5.20
C TYR A 159 15.07 -10.61 -4.13
N GLN A 160 14.80 -11.11 -2.93
CA GLN A 160 15.70 -11.02 -1.77
C GLN A 160 16.95 -11.91 -1.87
N THR A 161 17.04 -12.82 -2.85
CA THR A 161 18.25 -13.61 -3.13
C THR A 161 19.48 -12.75 -3.43
N SER A 162 19.28 -11.58 -4.05
CA SER A 162 20.39 -10.71 -4.49
C SER A 162 20.41 -9.37 -3.75
N LYS A 163 19.24 -8.78 -3.47
CA LYS A 163 19.11 -7.49 -2.76
C LYS A 163 17.96 -7.56 -1.78
N THR A 164 18.21 -7.19 -0.52
CA THR A 164 17.15 -7.16 0.49
C THR A 164 16.12 -6.06 0.21
N VAL A 165 14.84 -6.41 0.35
CA VAL A 165 13.71 -5.48 0.30
C VAL A 165 13.66 -4.74 1.64
N GLN A 166 13.54 -3.41 1.60
CA GLN A 166 13.51 -2.60 2.81
C GLN A 166 12.20 -2.78 3.59
N ILE A 167 12.24 -2.51 4.90
CA ILE A 167 11.06 -2.52 5.78
C ILE A 167 9.93 -1.68 5.17
N GLY A 168 10.25 -0.46 4.71
CA GLY A 168 9.27 0.42 4.08
C GLY A 168 8.72 -0.12 2.75
N GLU A 169 9.50 -0.91 2.00
CA GLU A 169 9.04 -1.50 0.74
C GLU A 169 8.12 -2.70 0.96
N LEU A 170 8.39 -3.54 1.97
CA LEU A 170 7.52 -4.66 2.32
C LEU A 170 6.12 -4.16 2.73
N TRP A 171 6.04 -3.11 3.55
CA TRP A 171 4.76 -2.47 3.89
C TRP A 171 4.09 -1.81 2.67
N ALA A 172 4.89 -1.31 1.72
CA ALA A 172 4.37 -0.67 0.53
C ALA A 172 3.80 -1.65 -0.51
N LEU A 173 4.26 -2.91 -0.53
CA LEU A 173 3.92 -3.86 -1.59
C LEU A 173 2.41 -4.14 -1.72
N PRO A 174 1.66 -4.44 -0.65
CA PRO A 174 0.20 -4.64 -0.74
C PRO A 174 -0.52 -3.40 -1.28
N TRP A 175 -0.09 -2.20 -0.88
CA TRP A 175 -0.67 -0.93 -1.34
C TRP A 175 -0.38 -0.67 -2.82
N ILE A 176 0.82 -1.02 -3.30
CA ILE A 176 1.17 -0.95 -4.71
C ILE A 176 0.37 -1.96 -5.53
N ILE A 177 0.24 -3.20 -5.07
CA ILE A 177 -0.57 -4.21 -5.76
C ILE A 177 -2.02 -3.74 -5.86
N ARG A 178 -2.60 -3.20 -4.78
CA ARG A 178 -3.92 -2.57 -4.79
C ARG A 178 -4.02 -1.47 -5.84
N PHE A 179 -3.01 -0.59 -5.94
CA PHE A 179 -2.97 0.44 -6.99
C PHE A 179 -2.92 -0.16 -8.41
N VAL A 180 -2.10 -1.19 -8.65
CA VAL A 180 -1.99 -1.83 -9.97
C VAL A 180 -3.30 -2.53 -10.35
N LEU A 181 -3.98 -3.19 -9.40
CA LEU A 181 -5.32 -3.74 -9.59
C LEU A 181 -6.33 -2.66 -10.00
N ILE A 182 -6.28 -1.49 -9.37
CA ILE A 182 -7.13 -0.34 -9.70
C ILE A 182 -6.78 0.23 -11.10
N GLU A 183 -5.50 0.26 -11.48
CA GLU A 183 -5.08 0.64 -12.83
C GLU A 183 -5.61 -0.36 -13.88
N ASN A 184 -5.54 -1.66 -13.60
CA ASN A 184 -6.06 -2.69 -14.50
C ASN A 184 -7.59 -2.59 -14.59
N LEU A 185 -8.27 -2.34 -13.47
CA LEU A 185 -9.71 -2.05 -13.40
C LEU A 185 -10.11 -0.86 -14.27
N ARG A 186 -9.34 0.22 -14.26
CA ARG A 186 -9.56 1.37 -15.15
C ARG A 186 -9.46 0.95 -16.62
N ARG A 187 -8.45 0.18 -17.01
CA ARG A 187 -8.27 -0.29 -18.40
C ARG A 187 -9.47 -1.11 -18.86
N ILE A 188 -9.95 -2.03 -18.03
CA ILE A 188 -11.17 -2.80 -18.30
C ILE A 188 -12.41 -1.90 -18.36
N SER A 189 -12.52 -0.90 -17.47
CA SER A 189 -13.64 0.05 -17.45
C SER A 189 -13.69 0.91 -18.72
N ILE A 190 -12.55 1.42 -19.20
CA ILE A 190 -12.45 2.15 -20.47
C ILE A 190 -12.90 1.25 -21.63
N ARG A 191 -12.53 -0.03 -21.60
CA ARG A 191 -12.97 -0.99 -22.61
C ARG A 191 -14.48 -1.22 -22.57
N VAL A 192 -15.07 -1.41 -21.38
CA VAL A 192 -16.52 -1.54 -21.20
C VAL A 192 -17.25 -0.35 -21.82
N GLU A 193 -16.78 0.87 -21.57
CA GLU A 193 -17.38 2.08 -22.15
C GLU A 193 -17.20 2.16 -23.66
N ARG A 194 -16.03 1.79 -24.20
CA ARG A 194 -15.82 1.72 -25.65
C ARG A 194 -16.78 0.72 -26.29
N SER A 195 -16.91 -0.48 -25.73
CA SER A 195 -17.83 -1.51 -26.23
C SER A 195 -19.28 -1.04 -26.17
N ARG A 196 -19.68 -0.38 -25.08
CA ARG A 196 -21.00 0.24 -24.94
C ARG A 196 -21.27 1.26 -26.06
N ARG A 197 -20.35 2.19 -26.30
CA ARG A 197 -20.47 3.20 -27.38
C ARG A 197 -20.53 2.55 -28.75
N MET A 198 -19.76 1.49 -29.00
CA MET A 198 -19.79 0.77 -30.29
C MET A 198 -21.13 0.04 -30.49
N ARG A 199 -21.70 -0.58 -29.45
CA ARG A 199 -23.05 -1.17 -29.52
C ARG A 199 -24.12 -0.11 -29.81
N GLN A 200 -24.05 1.05 -29.17
CA GLN A 200 -24.99 2.16 -29.43
C GLN A 200 -24.91 2.67 -30.86
N LYS A 201 -23.69 2.85 -31.40
CA LYS A 201 -23.49 3.23 -32.81
C LYS A 201 -24.02 2.15 -33.76
N ALA A 202 -23.72 0.87 -33.49
CA ALA A 202 -24.25 -0.23 -34.28
C ALA A 202 -25.78 -0.23 -34.30
N ASN A 203 -26.43 0.04 -33.16
CA ASN A 203 -27.88 0.19 -33.10
C ASN A 203 -28.40 1.31 -33.99
N GLN A 204 -27.82 2.51 -33.87
CA GLN A 204 -28.21 3.66 -34.69
C GLN A 204 -28.06 3.39 -36.18
N VAL A 205 -26.96 2.75 -36.59
CA VAL A 205 -26.68 2.42 -37.98
C VAL A 205 -27.67 1.39 -38.50
N VAL A 206 -27.93 0.32 -37.75
CA VAL A 206 -28.89 -0.71 -38.17
C VAL A 206 -30.31 -0.15 -38.23
N ASP A 207 -30.72 0.67 -37.26
CA ASP A 207 -32.04 1.31 -37.26
C ASP A 207 -32.21 2.22 -38.49
N GLU A 208 -31.15 2.95 -38.88
CA GLU A 208 -31.14 3.79 -40.08
C GLU A 208 -31.18 2.97 -41.37
N ILE A 209 -30.42 1.87 -41.47
CA ILE A 209 -30.47 0.94 -42.61
C ILE A 209 -31.88 0.39 -42.79
N ILE A 210 -32.51 -0.05 -41.69
CA ILE A 210 -33.89 -0.56 -41.70
C ILE A 210 -34.87 0.54 -42.10
N ARG A 211 -34.65 1.78 -41.64
CA ARG A 211 -35.50 2.93 -41.99
C ARG A 211 -35.41 3.30 -43.48
N LEU A 212 -34.20 3.31 -44.04
CA LEU A 212 -33.97 3.61 -45.46
C LEU A 212 -34.53 2.51 -46.36
N ASN A 213 -34.37 1.25 -45.95
CA ASN A 213 -34.89 0.06 -46.63
C ASN A 213 -34.52 -0.01 -48.13
N ASP A 214 -33.41 0.62 -48.51
CA ASP A 214 -32.92 0.75 -49.88
C ASP A 214 -31.39 0.68 -49.89
N ALA A 215 -30.84 -0.04 -50.87
CA ALA A 215 -29.41 -0.32 -50.95
C ALA A 215 -28.59 0.92 -51.37
N GLU A 216 -29.11 1.73 -52.29
CA GLU A 216 -28.39 2.91 -52.81
C GLU A 216 -28.37 4.04 -51.79
N ALA A 217 -29.50 4.27 -51.11
CA ALA A 217 -29.59 5.22 -50.00
C ALA A 217 -28.67 4.82 -48.82
N SER A 218 -28.61 3.52 -48.50
CA SER A 218 -27.78 3.01 -47.40
C SER A 218 -26.29 3.01 -47.71
N ALA A 219 -25.87 2.99 -48.98
CA ALA A 219 -24.47 2.97 -49.37
C ALA A 219 -23.68 4.19 -48.84
N THR A 220 -24.32 5.36 -48.76
CA THR A 220 -23.70 6.56 -48.19
C THR A 220 -23.44 6.42 -46.70
N LEU A 221 -24.39 5.85 -45.96
CA LEU A 221 -24.26 5.58 -44.53
C LEU A 221 -23.17 4.54 -44.26
N LEU A 222 -23.16 3.44 -45.00
CA LEU A 222 -22.19 2.36 -44.86
C LEU A 222 -20.75 2.88 -45.07
N LYS A 223 -20.53 3.78 -46.03
CA LYS A 223 -19.23 4.46 -46.21
C LYS A 223 -18.82 5.32 -45.02
N GLN A 224 -19.76 5.96 -44.32
CA GLN A 224 -19.43 6.78 -43.15
C GLN A 224 -18.98 5.93 -41.94
N VAL A 225 -19.40 4.67 -41.89
CA VAL A 225 -19.12 3.76 -40.76
C VAL A 225 -18.08 2.71 -41.10
N ASP A 226 -17.47 2.78 -42.29
CA ASP A 226 -16.46 1.83 -42.76
C ASP A 226 -15.32 1.64 -41.76
N SER A 227 -14.82 2.74 -41.18
CA SER A 227 -13.75 2.70 -40.16
C SER A 227 -14.17 2.09 -38.82
N LEU A 228 -15.47 1.93 -38.57
CA LEU A 228 -15.98 1.32 -37.34
C LEU A 228 -16.07 -0.21 -37.46
N VAL A 229 -16.03 -0.75 -38.67
CA VAL A 229 -16.08 -2.20 -38.94
C VAL A 229 -14.87 -2.92 -38.36
N ASP A 230 -13.74 -2.21 -38.22
CA ASP A 230 -12.52 -2.77 -37.63
C ASP A 230 -12.65 -3.02 -36.10
N ASP A 231 -13.68 -2.47 -35.43
CA ASP A 231 -13.97 -2.77 -34.02
C ASP A 231 -14.87 -4.03 -33.91
N PRO A 232 -14.39 -5.12 -33.27
CA PRO A 232 -15.13 -6.39 -33.22
C PRO A 232 -16.53 -6.29 -32.63
N THR A 233 -16.75 -5.33 -31.72
CA THR A 233 -18.06 -5.12 -31.08
C THR A 233 -19.06 -4.54 -32.05
N PHE A 234 -18.62 -3.56 -32.84
CA PHE A 234 -19.48 -2.92 -33.81
C PHE A 234 -19.87 -3.94 -34.88
N ALA A 235 -18.90 -4.62 -35.48
CA ALA A 235 -19.15 -5.62 -36.53
C ALA A 235 -20.03 -6.78 -36.03
N THR A 236 -19.73 -7.36 -34.86
CA THR A 236 -20.53 -8.45 -34.28
C THR A 236 -21.96 -8.00 -33.97
N HIS A 237 -22.15 -6.80 -33.44
CA HIS A 237 -23.50 -6.33 -33.09
C HIS A 237 -24.34 -5.96 -34.32
N VAL A 238 -23.71 -5.39 -35.36
CA VAL A 238 -24.35 -5.16 -36.66
C VAL A 238 -24.76 -6.49 -37.29
N LEU A 239 -23.86 -7.49 -37.34
CA LEU A 239 -24.17 -8.83 -37.85
C LEU A 239 -25.34 -9.46 -37.09
N TYR A 240 -25.30 -9.44 -35.75
CA TYR A 240 -26.35 -10.00 -34.90
C TYR A 240 -27.72 -9.37 -35.20
N ARG A 241 -27.79 -8.03 -35.30
CA ARG A 241 -29.06 -7.34 -35.53
C ARG A 241 -29.57 -7.49 -36.96
N LEU A 242 -28.71 -7.42 -37.97
CA LEU A 242 -29.12 -7.56 -39.37
C LEU A 242 -29.55 -8.99 -39.70
N ARG A 243 -28.90 -10.01 -39.12
CA ARG A 243 -29.26 -11.42 -39.32
C ARG A 243 -30.62 -11.79 -38.70
N ASN A 244 -31.02 -11.08 -37.67
CA ASN A 244 -32.35 -11.22 -37.04
C ASN A 244 -33.42 -10.30 -37.68
N GLY A 245 -33.05 -9.49 -38.68
CA GLY A 245 -33.95 -8.59 -39.41
C GLY A 245 -34.65 -9.24 -40.62
N SER A 246 -35.50 -8.49 -41.31
CA SER A 246 -36.21 -8.96 -42.51
C SER A 246 -35.27 -9.15 -43.72
N GLN A 247 -35.70 -9.91 -44.74
CA GLN A 247 -34.91 -10.21 -45.95
C GLN A 247 -34.35 -8.97 -46.69
N THR A 248 -34.94 -7.79 -46.49
CA THR A 248 -34.53 -6.54 -47.15
C THR A 248 -33.17 -6.02 -46.70
N SER A 249 -32.59 -6.54 -45.60
CA SER A 249 -31.27 -6.13 -45.10
C SER A 249 -30.09 -6.95 -45.65
N GLY A 250 -30.35 -7.89 -46.58
CA GLY A 250 -29.30 -8.78 -47.13
C GLY A 250 -28.13 -8.03 -47.78
N PHE A 251 -28.36 -6.85 -48.38
CA PHE A 251 -27.29 -6.04 -48.97
C PHE A 251 -26.31 -5.51 -47.91
N ALA A 252 -26.79 -5.17 -46.72
CA ALA A 252 -25.97 -4.64 -45.64
C ALA A 252 -25.11 -5.73 -44.99
N VAL A 253 -25.64 -6.96 -44.91
CA VAL A 253 -24.87 -8.15 -44.49
C VAL A 253 -23.77 -8.45 -45.52
N ALA A 254 -24.10 -8.49 -46.80
CA ALA A 254 -23.13 -8.74 -47.87
C ALA A 254 -22.01 -7.70 -47.90
N TRP A 255 -22.35 -6.41 -47.74
CA TRP A 255 -21.37 -5.34 -47.62
C TRP A 255 -20.43 -5.53 -46.43
N LEU A 256 -20.98 -5.91 -45.27
CA LEU A 256 -20.17 -6.12 -44.06
C LEU A 256 -19.23 -7.31 -44.22
N GLU A 257 -19.72 -8.43 -44.78
CA GLU A 257 -18.89 -9.60 -45.09
C GLU A 257 -17.78 -9.26 -46.09
N GLU A 258 -18.09 -8.53 -47.16
CA GLU A 258 -17.09 -8.07 -48.13
C GLU A 258 -16.02 -7.18 -47.48
N ARG A 259 -16.42 -6.24 -46.61
CA ARG A 259 -15.49 -5.36 -45.90
C ARG A 259 -14.63 -6.11 -44.87
N LEU A 260 -15.18 -7.12 -44.19
CA LEU A 260 -14.42 -7.98 -43.28
C LEU A 260 -13.39 -8.81 -44.07
N HIS A 261 -13.79 -9.38 -45.21
CA HIS A 261 -12.87 -10.09 -46.09
C HIS A 261 -11.77 -9.19 -46.65
N ALA A 262 -12.09 -7.96 -47.03
CA ALA A 262 -11.10 -6.97 -47.46
C ALA A 262 -10.09 -6.61 -46.36
N ALA A 263 -10.49 -6.70 -45.08
CA ALA A 263 -9.60 -6.54 -43.92
C ALA A 263 -8.85 -7.82 -43.53
N GLY A 264 -9.01 -8.92 -44.27
CA GLY A 264 -8.35 -10.21 -44.00
C GLY A 264 -8.97 -10.99 -42.84
N THR A 265 -10.22 -10.72 -42.48
CA THR A 265 -10.96 -11.45 -41.44
C THR A 265 -12.33 -11.93 -41.98
N ASP A 266 -13.13 -12.56 -41.13
CA ASP A 266 -14.49 -12.99 -41.45
C ASP A 266 -15.42 -12.83 -40.23
N ALA A 267 -16.70 -13.07 -40.44
CA ALA A 267 -17.72 -12.95 -39.39
C ALA A 267 -17.45 -13.87 -38.19
N GLU A 268 -16.95 -15.10 -38.41
CA GLU A 268 -16.69 -16.07 -37.35
C GLU A 268 -15.53 -15.63 -36.46
N ASN A 269 -14.41 -15.22 -37.07
CA ASN A 269 -13.23 -14.72 -36.38
C ASN A 269 -13.53 -13.45 -35.58
N VAL A 270 -14.34 -12.54 -36.12
CA VAL A 270 -14.77 -11.32 -35.41
C VAL A 270 -15.68 -11.65 -34.22
N MET A 271 -16.64 -12.58 -34.38
CA MET A 271 -17.48 -13.04 -33.27
C MET A 271 -16.67 -13.75 -32.19
N MET A 272 -15.71 -14.60 -32.57
CA MET A 272 -14.81 -15.28 -31.64
C MET A 272 -13.91 -14.28 -30.89
N SER A 273 -13.40 -13.26 -31.58
CA SER A 273 -12.62 -12.17 -30.98
C SER A 273 -13.45 -11.40 -29.94
N GLU A 274 -14.69 -11.01 -30.27
CA GLU A 274 -15.58 -10.34 -29.31
C GLU A 274 -15.89 -11.23 -28.11
N HIS A 275 -16.17 -12.52 -28.32
CA HIS A 275 -16.43 -13.47 -27.24
C HIS A 275 -15.22 -13.61 -26.30
N ASN A 276 -14.02 -13.82 -26.85
CA ASN A 276 -12.78 -13.91 -26.08
C ASN A 276 -12.52 -12.64 -25.25
N ARG A 277 -12.79 -11.48 -25.83
CA ARG A 277 -12.62 -10.18 -25.17
C ARG A 277 -13.60 -9.99 -24.00
N LEU A 278 -14.87 -10.38 -24.18
CA LEU A 278 -15.87 -10.37 -23.11
C LEU A 278 -15.54 -11.36 -22.00
N ALA A 279 -15.17 -12.60 -22.36
CA ALA A 279 -14.78 -13.63 -21.40
C ALA A 279 -13.55 -13.22 -20.59
N SER A 280 -12.50 -12.73 -21.26
CA SER A 280 -11.30 -12.24 -20.58
C SER A 280 -11.60 -11.04 -19.68
N GLY A 281 -12.44 -10.11 -20.13
CA GLY A 281 -12.86 -8.97 -19.30
C GLY A 281 -13.60 -9.40 -18.04
N ASN A 282 -14.53 -10.35 -18.17
CA ASN A 282 -15.28 -10.87 -17.04
C ASN A 282 -14.37 -11.55 -16.00
N VAL A 283 -13.44 -12.39 -16.47
CA VAL A 283 -12.49 -13.09 -15.57
C VAL A 283 -11.56 -12.10 -14.88
N THR A 284 -10.94 -11.18 -15.61
CA THR A 284 -10.04 -10.18 -15.02
C THR A 284 -10.77 -9.30 -14.01
N MET A 285 -12.00 -8.85 -14.32
CA MET A 285 -12.79 -8.03 -13.41
C MET A 285 -13.12 -8.79 -12.12
N GLY A 286 -13.55 -10.05 -12.23
CA GLY A 286 -13.81 -10.91 -11.08
C GLY A 286 -12.55 -11.18 -10.25
N ASN A 287 -11.40 -11.40 -10.89
CA ASN A 287 -10.12 -11.57 -10.20
C ASN A 287 -9.70 -10.32 -9.45
N ILE A 288 -9.82 -9.14 -10.07
CA ILE A 288 -9.52 -7.86 -9.41
C ILE A 288 -10.37 -7.70 -8.15
N VAL A 289 -11.69 -7.85 -8.25
CA VAL A 289 -12.58 -7.68 -7.09
C VAL A 289 -12.27 -8.69 -5.98
N LYS A 290 -12.03 -9.95 -6.33
CA LYS A 290 -11.65 -10.98 -5.34
C LYS A 290 -10.31 -10.65 -4.69
N SER A 291 -9.33 -10.22 -5.47
CA SER A 291 -8.01 -9.85 -4.98
C SER A 291 -8.03 -8.59 -4.11
N LEU A 292 -8.89 -7.62 -4.40
CA LEU A 292 -9.09 -6.46 -3.51
C LEU A 292 -9.58 -6.92 -2.13
N ARG A 293 -10.60 -7.79 -2.09
CA ARG A 293 -11.07 -8.38 -0.82
C ARG A 293 -10.00 -9.21 -0.12
N GLU A 294 -9.28 -10.04 -0.86
CA GLU A 294 -8.19 -10.85 -0.31
C GLU A 294 -7.11 -9.96 0.35
N ILE A 295 -6.82 -8.80 -0.24
CA ILE A 295 -5.87 -7.86 0.36
C ILE A 295 -6.42 -7.28 1.67
N ASP A 296 -7.72 -7.02 1.76
CA ASP A 296 -8.36 -6.48 2.96
C ASP A 296 -8.44 -7.53 4.08
N ASP A 297 -8.69 -8.80 3.71
CA ASP A 297 -8.81 -9.93 4.64
C ASP A 297 -7.44 -10.46 5.12
N THR A 298 -6.34 -10.09 4.48
CA THR A 298 -4.99 -10.57 4.82
C THR A 298 -4.39 -9.84 6.03
N GLU A 299 -3.92 -10.59 7.02
CA GLU A 299 -3.10 -10.07 8.12
C GLU A 299 -1.66 -9.75 7.66
N TRP A 300 -1.48 -8.55 7.10
CA TRP A 300 -0.19 -8.10 6.56
C TRP A 300 0.97 -8.07 7.57
N SER A 301 0.66 -7.91 8.86
CA SER A 301 1.64 -8.02 9.95
C SER A 301 2.31 -9.39 9.98
N VAL A 302 1.54 -10.46 9.80
CA VAL A 302 2.02 -11.84 9.84
C VAL A 302 2.81 -12.15 8.57
N TRP A 303 2.31 -11.73 7.40
CA TRP A 303 3.04 -11.91 6.14
C TRP A 303 4.38 -11.14 6.13
N PHE A 304 4.38 -9.88 6.58
CA PHE A 304 5.60 -9.08 6.68
C PHE A 304 6.68 -9.80 7.50
N GLU A 305 6.27 -10.38 8.62
CA GLU A 305 7.14 -11.06 9.56
C GLU A 305 7.75 -12.35 9.03
N GLU A 306 7.05 -13.04 8.14
CA GLU A 306 7.54 -14.24 7.45
C GLU A 306 8.64 -13.90 6.43
N VAL A 307 8.46 -12.82 5.67
CA VAL A 307 9.35 -12.48 4.54
C VAL A 307 10.49 -11.53 4.91
N SER A 308 10.36 -10.78 6.01
CA SER A 308 11.35 -9.78 6.43
C SER A 308 12.69 -10.42 6.81
N HIS A 309 13.72 -10.19 5.99
CA HIS A 309 15.10 -10.60 6.33
C HIS A 309 15.63 -9.92 7.60
N ILE A 310 15.14 -8.71 7.92
CA ILE A 310 15.49 -8.02 9.16
C ILE A 310 14.92 -8.80 10.36
N ASP A 311 13.68 -9.26 10.26
CA ASP A 311 13.04 -10.05 11.30
C ASP A 311 13.73 -11.41 11.47
N LYS A 312 14.10 -12.08 10.37
CA LYS A 312 14.88 -13.34 10.43
C LYS A 312 16.17 -13.16 11.23
N VAL A 313 16.96 -12.12 10.92
CA VAL A 313 18.22 -11.80 11.64
C VAL A 313 17.99 -11.51 13.13
N LEU A 314 16.90 -10.82 13.48
CA LEU A 314 16.61 -10.53 14.89
C LEU A 314 16.08 -11.76 15.63
N ARG A 315 15.24 -12.60 14.99
CA ARG A 315 14.67 -13.80 15.62
C ARG A 315 15.70 -14.87 15.92
N GLU A 316 16.62 -15.11 14.98
CA GLU A 316 17.61 -16.20 15.10
C GLU A 316 18.56 -16.01 16.27
N GLU A 317 18.84 -14.76 16.66
CA GLU A 317 19.98 -14.42 17.52
C GLU A 317 19.57 -13.66 18.80
N THR A 318 18.29 -13.33 19.01
CA THR A 318 17.86 -12.41 20.08
C THR A 318 16.49 -12.73 20.68
N ASP A 319 16.11 -11.99 21.73
CA ASP A 319 14.79 -12.04 22.39
C ASP A 319 13.61 -11.56 21.53
N TYR A 320 13.86 -11.14 20.29
CA TYR A 320 12.91 -10.45 19.43
C TYR A 320 11.59 -11.20 19.18
N GLU A 321 11.61 -12.54 19.10
CA GLU A 321 10.39 -13.35 18.90
C GLU A 321 9.42 -13.26 20.09
N THR A 322 9.94 -13.04 21.29
CA THR A 322 9.13 -12.95 22.52
C THR A 322 8.39 -11.62 22.64
N LEU A 323 8.72 -10.61 21.82
CA LEU A 323 8.22 -9.25 21.96
C LEU A 323 6.83 -9.06 21.33
N ASP A 324 6.02 -8.15 21.88
CA ASP A 324 4.75 -7.77 21.25
C ASP A 324 4.99 -7.07 19.91
N PHE A 325 3.99 -7.15 19.02
CA PHE A 325 4.10 -6.56 17.67
C PHE A 325 4.48 -5.06 17.72
N GLY A 326 3.97 -4.32 18.71
CA GLY A 326 4.30 -2.90 18.89
C GLY A 326 5.78 -2.66 19.18
N SER A 327 6.39 -3.51 19.99
CA SER A 327 7.82 -3.45 20.30
C SER A 327 8.69 -3.89 19.12
N ARG A 328 8.30 -4.98 18.45
CA ARG A 328 8.96 -5.43 17.20
C ARG A 328 8.96 -4.32 16.14
N ASN A 329 7.82 -3.65 15.97
CA ASN A 329 7.71 -2.50 15.08
C ASN A 329 8.57 -1.31 15.54
N THR A 330 8.73 -1.09 16.84
CA THR A 330 9.63 -0.04 17.37
C THR A 330 11.09 -0.33 17.00
N TYR A 331 11.51 -1.58 17.01
CA TYR A 331 12.86 -1.99 16.59
C TYR A 331 13.04 -1.80 15.08
N ARG A 332 12.07 -2.25 14.27
CA ARG A 332 12.04 -2.03 12.81
C ARG A 332 12.16 -0.54 12.45
N ASN A 333 11.33 0.31 13.05
CA ASN A 333 11.38 1.76 12.85
C ASN A 333 12.73 2.38 13.27
N THR A 334 13.35 1.83 14.31
CA THR A 334 14.66 2.30 14.76
C THR A 334 15.77 1.90 13.79
N ILE A 335 15.75 0.66 13.29
CA ILE A 335 16.67 0.17 12.25
C ILE A 335 16.55 1.00 10.99
N GLU A 336 15.32 1.23 10.51
CA GLU A 336 15.05 2.07 9.34
C GLU A 336 15.59 3.51 9.54
N LEU A 337 15.35 4.12 10.70
CA LEU A 337 15.86 5.46 11.01
C LEU A 337 17.39 5.51 10.98
N LEU A 338 18.05 4.51 11.57
CA LEU A 338 19.50 4.43 11.61
C LEU A 338 20.09 4.21 10.22
N ALA A 339 19.52 3.31 9.43
CA ALA A 339 19.93 3.03 8.05
C ALA A 339 19.82 4.30 7.17
N ARG A 340 18.69 5.01 7.23
CA ARG A 340 18.42 6.21 6.41
C ARG A 340 19.44 7.35 6.58
N ARG A 341 20.15 7.42 7.71
CA ARG A 341 21.15 8.47 7.97
C ARG A 341 22.52 7.91 8.32
N SER A 342 22.79 6.69 7.89
CA SER A 342 24.10 6.03 7.94
C SER A 342 24.47 5.53 6.53
N PRO A 343 25.74 5.16 6.28
CA PRO A 343 26.13 4.49 5.04
C PRO A 343 25.72 3.00 5.00
N LYS A 344 24.96 2.51 5.98
CA LYS A 344 24.62 1.10 6.16
C LYS A 344 23.19 0.80 5.73
N THR A 345 22.99 -0.39 5.17
CA THR A 345 21.66 -0.95 4.85
C THR A 345 20.92 -1.36 6.13
N GLU A 346 19.61 -1.53 6.05
CA GLU A 346 18.77 -1.96 7.19
C GLU A 346 19.23 -3.30 7.78
N VAL A 347 19.60 -4.26 6.92
CA VAL A 347 20.13 -5.56 7.37
C VAL A 347 21.50 -5.42 8.04
N GLU A 348 22.39 -4.57 7.52
CA GLU A 348 23.68 -4.32 8.17
C GLU A 348 23.51 -3.65 9.55
N VAL A 349 22.54 -2.74 9.68
CA VAL A 349 22.19 -2.13 10.97
C VAL A 349 21.68 -3.18 11.95
N ALA A 350 20.78 -4.06 11.51
CA ALA A 350 20.26 -5.14 12.33
C ALA A 350 21.38 -6.06 12.82
N ARG A 351 22.25 -6.54 11.91
CA ARG A 351 23.41 -7.38 12.26
C ARG A 351 24.36 -6.68 13.23
N ALA A 352 24.66 -5.40 13.01
CA ALA A 352 25.53 -4.65 13.92
C ALA A 352 24.94 -4.50 15.33
N ALA A 353 23.61 -4.36 15.44
CA ALA A 353 22.93 -4.32 16.73
C ALA A 353 23.00 -5.69 17.44
N VAL A 354 22.78 -6.78 16.71
CA VAL A 354 22.88 -8.16 17.23
C VAL A 354 24.31 -8.45 17.72
N GLU A 355 25.33 -8.19 16.90
CA GLU A 355 26.73 -8.43 17.29
C GLU A 355 27.14 -7.63 18.54
N MET A 356 26.70 -6.37 18.63
CA MET A 356 26.96 -5.52 19.78
C MET A 356 26.25 -6.00 21.05
N ALA A 357 25.05 -6.58 20.91
CA ALA A 357 24.30 -7.16 22.02
C ALA A 357 24.94 -8.48 22.49
N ARG A 358 25.43 -9.31 21.56
CA ARG A 358 26.08 -10.60 21.84
C ARG A 358 27.43 -10.45 22.56
N THR A 359 28.22 -9.45 22.18
CA THR A 359 29.56 -9.22 22.77
C THR A 359 29.51 -8.93 24.28
N ASP A 360 28.33 -8.64 24.82
CA ASP A 360 28.09 -8.26 26.21
C ASP A 360 27.54 -9.41 27.08
N MET A 361 27.32 -10.60 26.51
CA MET A 361 26.96 -11.77 27.31
C MET A 361 28.17 -12.22 28.16
N PRO A 362 28.05 -12.28 29.49
CA PRO A 362 29.05 -12.93 30.33
C PRO A 362 29.31 -14.36 29.81
N ALA A 363 30.57 -14.82 29.86
CA ALA A 363 30.93 -16.19 29.46
C ALA A 363 30.22 -17.29 30.31
N GLU A 364 29.58 -16.89 31.42
CA GLU A 364 28.76 -17.72 32.31
C GLU A 364 27.26 -17.34 32.28
N ALA A 365 26.81 -16.56 31.30
CA ALA A 365 25.39 -16.29 31.12
C ALA A 365 24.69 -17.60 30.75
N ASP A 366 23.76 -18.00 31.60
CA ASP A 366 22.92 -19.18 31.46
C ASP A 366 22.30 -19.21 30.05
N GLU A 367 22.33 -20.36 29.37
CA GLU A 367 21.78 -20.55 28.01
C GLU A 367 20.27 -20.25 27.93
N THR A 368 19.64 -19.96 29.06
CA THR A 368 18.21 -19.75 29.27
C THR A 368 17.71 -18.35 28.92
N HIS A 369 18.58 -17.33 28.79
CA HIS A 369 18.16 -15.98 28.47
C HIS A 369 18.66 -15.51 27.09
N PRO A 370 17.76 -15.30 26.10
CA PRO A 370 18.16 -14.83 24.78
C PRO A 370 18.77 -13.42 24.84
N VAL A 371 19.64 -13.11 23.86
CA VAL A 371 20.34 -11.82 23.79
C VAL A 371 19.33 -10.68 23.69
N ASN A 372 19.37 -9.74 24.65
CA ASN A 372 18.49 -8.58 24.63
C ASN A 372 19.02 -7.50 23.68
N VAL A 373 18.53 -7.50 22.45
CA VAL A 373 18.90 -6.51 21.43
C VAL A 373 18.27 -5.13 21.69
N GLY A 374 17.22 -5.08 22.50
CA GLY A 374 16.54 -3.86 22.91
C GLY A 374 17.45 -2.86 23.60
N SER A 375 18.37 -3.35 24.45
CA SER A 375 19.38 -2.55 25.13
C SER A 375 20.25 -1.70 24.17
N VAL A 376 20.50 -2.23 22.97
CA VAL A 376 21.32 -1.60 21.92
C VAL A 376 20.46 -0.78 20.94
N LEU A 377 19.31 -1.28 20.50
CA LEU A 377 18.47 -0.56 19.53
C LEU A 377 17.78 0.66 20.15
N VAL A 378 17.10 0.45 21.29
CA VAL A 378 16.22 1.47 21.90
C VAL A 378 16.66 1.88 23.30
N GLY A 379 17.54 1.10 23.92
CA GLY A 379 18.01 1.28 25.29
C GLY A 379 19.23 2.22 25.42
N GLN A 380 19.95 2.04 26.52
CA GLN A 380 21.05 2.92 26.94
C GLN A 380 22.24 2.91 25.97
N ARG A 381 22.47 1.77 25.30
CA ARG A 381 23.63 1.56 24.41
C ARG A 381 23.39 2.03 22.97
N ARG A 382 22.22 2.62 22.69
CA ARG A 382 21.90 3.20 21.38
C ARG A 382 22.95 4.17 20.85
N PHE A 383 23.58 4.95 21.72
CA PHE A 383 24.61 5.89 21.28
C PHE A 383 25.89 5.20 20.79
N GLU A 384 26.25 4.05 21.35
CA GLU A 384 27.38 3.23 20.90
C GLU A 384 27.10 2.67 19.51
N LEU A 385 25.88 2.16 19.30
CA LEU A 385 25.42 1.70 17.99
C LEU A 385 25.43 2.84 16.96
N GLU A 386 24.89 4.01 17.30
CA GLU A 386 24.91 5.18 16.42
C GLU A 386 26.33 5.56 15.99
N LYS A 387 27.30 5.48 16.91
CA LYS A 387 28.71 5.76 16.62
C LYS A 387 29.32 4.70 15.71
N ALA A 388 29.06 3.42 15.98
CA ALA A 388 29.55 2.30 15.18
C ALA A 388 29.00 2.35 13.74
N LEU A 389 27.76 2.78 13.56
CA LEU A 389 27.11 2.91 12.26
C LEU A 389 27.49 4.21 11.52
N GLY A 390 28.13 5.18 12.16
CA GLY A 390 28.37 6.49 11.56
C GLY A 390 27.08 7.31 11.33
N TYR A 391 26.10 7.14 12.22
CA TYR A 391 24.78 7.79 12.13
C TYR A 391 24.89 9.32 12.28
N ARG A 392 24.20 10.05 11.40
CA ARG A 392 24.16 11.52 11.41
C ARG A 392 22.84 12.04 11.99
N PRO A 393 22.76 12.40 13.29
CA PRO A 393 21.50 12.83 13.91
C PRO A 393 20.94 14.12 13.31
N LEU A 394 19.61 14.28 13.38
CA LEU A 394 18.90 15.51 13.02
C LEU A 394 19.27 16.67 13.96
N VAL A 395 19.15 17.91 13.48
CA VAL A 395 19.39 19.11 14.31
C VAL A 395 18.46 19.14 15.53
N SER A 396 17.17 18.81 15.35
CA SER A 396 16.21 18.68 16.45
C SER A 396 16.64 17.63 17.48
N GLN A 397 17.14 16.47 17.03
CA GLN A 397 17.67 15.44 17.92
C GLN A 397 18.89 15.94 18.69
N ARG A 398 19.78 16.71 18.07
CA ARG A 398 20.94 17.32 18.76
C ARG A 398 20.50 18.31 19.84
N ILE A 399 19.53 19.18 19.54
CA ILE A 399 18.97 20.14 20.50
C ILE A 399 18.32 19.40 21.68
N VAL A 400 17.45 18.42 21.41
CA VAL A 400 16.79 17.62 22.46
C VAL A 400 17.83 16.88 23.32
N ARG A 401 18.87 16.29 22.72
CA ARG A 401 19.96 15.64 23.45
C ARG A 401 20.74 16.63 24.30
N ALA A 402 21.02 17.84 23.80
CA ALA A 402 21.70 18.88 24.55
C ALA A 402 20.85 19.35 25.74
N MET A 403 19.55 19.58 25.53
CA MET A 403 18.63 19.97 26.61
C MET A 403 18.51 18.89 27.68
N ARG A 404 18.38 17.61 27.30
CA ARG A 404 18.27 16.50 28.29
C ARG A 404 19.47 16.40 29.23
N LYS A 405 20.66 16.85 28.86
CA LYS A 405 21.84 16.86 29.74
C LYS A 405 21.66 17.75 30.97
N PHE A 406 20.73 18.72 30.92
CA PHE A 406 20.45 19.65 32.02
C PHE A 406 19.40 19.12 33.01
N ASN A 407 18.93 17.86 32.90
CA ASN A 407 17.95 17.24 33.81
C ASN A 407 16.73 18.15 34.06
N TRP A 408 16.39 18.46 35.32
CA TRP A 408 15.27 19.31 35.70
C TRP A 408 15.44 20.77 35.21
N LEU A 409 16.67 21.27 35.06
CA LEU A 409 16.93 22.61 34.54
C LEU A 409 16.51 22.76 33.08
N ALA A 410 16.43 21.64 32.33
CA ALA A 410 15.91 21.64 30.96
C ALA A 410 14.44 22.09 30.87
N ILE A 411 13.70 21.95 31.98
CA ILE A 411 12.31 22.37 32.12
C ILE A 411 12.25 23.73 32.84
N ALA A 412 12.93 23.84 33.99
CA ALA A 412 12.84 25.03 34.82
C ALA A 412 13.42 26.27 34.14
N ALA A 413 14.56 26.18 33.45
CA ALA A 413 15.19 27.37 32.88
C ALA A 413 14.36 28.00 31.74
N PRO A 414 13.84 27.24 30.75
CA PRO A 414 12.93 27.82 29.74
C PRO A 414 11.65 28.37 30.33
N VAL A 415 11.03 27.69 31.30
CA VAL A 415 9.80 28.17 31.95
C VAL A 415 10.08 29.47 32.70
N LEU A 416 11.13 29.53 33.52
CA LEU A 416 11.53 30.76 34.22
C LEU A 416 11.87 31.89 33.26
N LEU A 417 12.53 31.59 32.14
CA LEU A 417 12.84 32.59 31.11
C LEU A 417 11.57 33.15 30.47
N ILE A 418 10.63 32.29 30.07
CA ILE A 418 9.35 32.71 29.47
C ILE A 418 8.54 33.52 30.48
N THR A 419 8.49 33.08 31.75
CA THR A 419 7.84 33.83 32.83
C THR A 419 8.48 35.19 33.04
N ALA A 420 9.81 35.27 33.09
CA ALA A 420 10.54 36.53 33.27
C ALA A 420 10.31 37.48 32.09
N VAL A 421 10.31 36.98 30.85
CA VAL A 421 10.01 37.78 29.65
C VAL A 421 8.57 38.32 29.70
N ALA A 422 7.61 37.50 30.10
CA ALA A 422 6.21 37.94 30.27
C ALA A 422 6.08 39.02 31.36
N MET A 423 6.75 38.82 32.50
CA MET A 423 6.78 39.80 33.59
C MET A 423 7.45 41.12 33.17
N LEU A 424 8.55 41.06 32.42
CA LEU A 424 9.23 42.24 31.89
C LEU A 424 8.34 42.99 30.88
N ALA A 425 7.66 42.27 29.99
CA ALA A 425 6.75 42.88 29.01
C ALA A 425 5.58 43.61 29.70
N VAL A 426 4.93 42.97 30.68
CA VAL A 426 3.85 43.60 31.45
C VAL A 426 4.37 44.75 32.32
N GLY A 427 5.51 44.57 32.97
CA GLY A 427 6.14 45.61 33.80
C GLY A 427 6.52 46.85 32.99
N TRP A 428 7.10 46.65 31.80
CA TRP A 428 7.43 47.73 30.88
C TRP A 428 6.16 48.46 30.40
N PHE A 429 5.12 47.72 30.03
CA PHE A 429 3.83 48.29 29.64
C PHE A 429 3.19 49.15 30.76
N LEU A 430 3.20 48.66 32.00
CA LEU A 430 2.65 49.38 33.15
C LEU A 430 3.48 50.63 33.51
N ALA A 431 4.81 50.56 33.37
CA ALA A 431 5.69 51.69 33.60
C ALA A 431 5.46 52.80 32.56
N GLU A 432 5.32 52.43 31.29
CA GLU A 432 5.03 53.39 30.20
C GLU A 432 3.65 54.03 30.36
N ALA A 433 2.68 53.32 30.97
CA ALA A 433 1.37 53.86 31.34
C ALA A 433 1.41 54.88 32.50
N GLY A 434 2.59 55.19 33.05
CA GLY A 434 2.77 56.19 34.11
C GLY A 434 2.42 55.70 35.52
N MET A 435 2.31 54.39 35.73
CA MET A 435 2.01 53.83 37.05
C MET A 435 3.19 54.01 38.02
N PRO A 436 2.94 54.36 39.29
CA PRO A 436 4.00 54.45 40.29
C PRO A 436 4.58 53.07 40.62
N TRP A 437 5.87 53.02 40.94
CA TRP A 437 6.65 51.77 41.05
C TRP A 437 6.04 50.73 42.00
N TYR A 438 5.45 51.16 43.12
CA TYR A 438 4.85 50.24 44.10
C TYR A 438 3.59 49.53 43.55
N VAL A 439 2.82 50.20 42.67
CA VAL A 439 1.66 49.59 41.99
C VAL A 439 2.14 48.56 40.97
N VAL A 440 3.18 48.90 40.20
CA VAL A 440 3.79 47.98 39.23
C VAL A 440 4.29 46.72 39.94
N THR A 441 5.00 46.86 41.07
CA THR A 441 5.49 45.71 41.84
C THR A 441 4.35 44.84 42.37
N ALA A 442 3.28 45.43 42.91
CA ALA A 442 2.12 44.68 43.40
C ALA A 442 1.41 43.90 42.28
N PHE A 443 1.23 44.52 41.10
CA PHE A 443 0.67 43.84 39.93
C PHE A 443 1.56 42.70 39.43
N LEU A 444 2.88 42.90 39.35
CA LEU A 444 3.81 41.86 38.93
C LEU A 444 3.80 40.66 39.88
N LEU A 445 3.70 40.88 41.20
CA LEU A 445 3.56 39.80 42.18
C LEU A 445 2.29 38.99 41.96
N MET A 446 1.16 39.65 41.70
CA MET A 446 -0.11 38.98 41.44
C MET A 446 -0.12 38.26 40.08
N PHE A 447 0.58 38.81 39.08
CA PHE A 447 0.69 38.24 37.73
C PHE A 447 1.69 37.09 37.63
N ALA A 448 2.65 36.98 38.57
CA ALA A 448 3.70 35.97 38.51
C ALA A 448 3.17 34.52 38.44
N LEU A 449 2.09 34.21 39.19
CA LEU A 449 1.45 32.89 39.18
C LEU A 449 0.80 32.59 37.82
N PRO A 450 -0.15 33.41 37.31
CA PRO A 450 -0.70 33.23 35.96
C PRO A 450 0.35 33.17 34.85
N ALA A 451 1.39 34.01 34.94
CA ALA A 451 2.49 34.01 33.97
C ALA A 451 3.26 32.68 33.98
N SER A 452 3.53 32.12 35.16
CA SER A 452 4.21 30.84 35.32
C SER A 452 3.37 29.67 34.80
N GLU A 453 2.06 29.67 35.04
CA GLU A 453 1.16 28.64 34.49
C GLU A 453 1.11 28.71 32.96
N GLY A 454 0.97 29.92 32.39
CA GLY A 454 0.99 30.14 30.94
C GLY A 454 2.32 29.72 30.30
N ALA A 455 3.45 30.05 30.93
CA ALA A 455 4.77 29.64 30.50
C ALA A 455 4.94 28.12 30.50
N THR A 456 4.43 27.45 31.54
CA THR A 456 4.45 25.98 31.66
C THR A 456 3.60 25.33 30.57
N GLY A 457 2.39 25.85 30.32
CA GLY A 457 1.51 25.38 29.25
C GLY A 457 2.17 25.51 27.88
N LEU A 458 2.73 26.69 27.56
CA LEU A 458 3.43 26.94 26.31
C LEU A 458 4.64 26.01 26.14
N PHE A 459 5.45 25.85 27.18
CA PHE A 459 6.59 24.93 27.16
C PHE A 459 6.14 23.50 26.89
N ASN A 460 5.14 23.00 27.59
CA ASN A 460 4.61 21.66 27.40
C ASN A 460 4.13 21.45 25.96
N THR A 461 3.38 22.40 25.39
CA THR A 461 2.95 22.33 23.99
C THR A 461 4.13 22.30 23.03
N LEU A 462 5.11 23.19 23.21
CA LEU A 462 6.30 23.25 22.35
C LEU A 462 7.12 21.95 22.41
N VAL A 463 7.29 21.39 23.60
CA VAL A 463 8.05 20.15 23.81
C VAL A 463 7.39 18.97 23.08
N THR A 464 6.06 18.87 23.07
CA THR A 464 5.36 17.76 22.39
C THR A 464 5.60 17.71 20.87
N PHE A 465 5.98 18.84 20.23
CA PHE A 465 6.36 18.84 18.81
C PHE A 465 7.72 18.17 18.53
N PHE A 466 8.62 18.11 19.53
CA PHE A 466 9.99 17.63 19.35
C PHE A 466 10.30 16.34 20.11
N VAL A 467 9.61 16.10 21.23
CA VAL A 467 9.79 14.92 22.08
C VAL A 467 8.62 13.98 21.87
N LYS A 468 8.87 12.91 21.12
CA LYS A 468 7.89 11.82 20.98
C LYS A 468 7.84 10.99 22.27
N PRO A 469 6.64 10.60 22.73
CA PRO A 469 6.49 9.59 23.77
C PRO A 469 7.22 8.31 23.36
N PHE A 470 7.90 7.69 24.33
CA PHE A 470 8.53 6.39 24.12
C PHE A 470 7.63 5.32 24.74
N ARG A 471 7.23 4.33 23.94
CA ARG A 471 6.51 3.16 24.45
C ARG A 471 7.55 2.20 25.03
N LEU A 472 7.32 1.73 26.26
CA LEU A 472 8.15 0.68 26.84
C LEU A 472 8.02 -0.60 26.03
N VAL A 473 9.12 -1.33 25.91
CA VAL A 473 9.15 -2.63 25.25
C VAL A 473 8.29 -3.61 26.05
N GLY A 474 7.36 -4.26 25.37
CA GLY A 474 6.46 -5.28 25.91
C GLY A 474 6.78 -6.66 25.35
N ILE A 475 6.61 -7.67 26.20
CA ILE A 475 6.69 -9.09 25.86
C ILE A 475 5.27 -9.58 25.49
N GLU A 476 5.17 -10.47 24.52
CA GLU A 476 3.90 -11.02 24.02
C GLU A 476 3.54 -12.33 24.73
N PHE A 477 2.68 -12.22 25.75
CA PHE A 477 2.14 -13.39 26.46
C PHE A 477 0.79 -13.83 25.88
N LYS A 478 0.81 -14.48 24.71
CA LYS A 478 -0.42 -14.92 24.00
C LYS A 478 -1.29 -15.88 24.83
N ASN A 479 -0.68 -16.68 25.71
CA ASN A 479 -1.35 -17.70 26.51
C ASN A 479 -1.52 -17.30 27.98
N GLY A 480 -1.36 -16.02 28.32
CA GLY A 480 -1.32 -15.54 29.72
C GLY A 480 0.11 -15.45 30.28
N ILE A 481 0.24 -14.80 31.45
CA ILE A 481 1.53 -14.54 32.10
C ILE A 481 2.06 -15.85 32.71
N PRO A 482 3.30 -16.28 32.40
CA PRO A 482 3.88 -17.50 32.95
C PRO A 482 4.33 -17.31 34.42
N GLU A 483 4.54 -18.42 35.14
CA GLU A 483 4.83 -18.39 36.58
C GLU A 483 6.11 -17.61 36.95
N ASP A 484 7.11 -17.62 36.06
CA ASP A 484 8.37 -16.90 36.18
C ASP A 484 8.25 -15.39 35.91
N ALA A 485 7.11 -14.94 35.36
CA ALA A 485 6.81 -13.53 35.06
C ALA A 485 5.63 -12.95 35.87
N ARG A 486 5.18 -13.64 36.93
CA ARG A 486 4.13 -13.16 37.85
C ARG A 486 4.41 -11.73 38.32
N SER A 487 3.42 -10.84 38.17
CA SER A 487 3.65 -9.41 38.22
C SER A 487 2.55 -8.69 38.99
N LEU A 488 2.81 -8.37 40.25
CA LEU A 488 1.88 -7.57 41.06
C LEU A 488 1.72 -6.15 40.48
N VAL A 489 0.51 -5.82 40.02
CA VAL A 489 0.16 -4.45 39.61
C VAL A 489 -0.26 -3.63 40.83
N ALA A 490 0.55 -2.64 41.20
CA ALA A 490 0.19 -1.67 42.23
C ALA A 490 -0.50 -0.45 41.60
N VAL A 491 -1.78 -0.24 41.92
CA VAL A 491 -2.54 0.94 41.49
C VAL A 491 -2.54 1.98 42.62
N PRO A 492 -1.82 3.11 42.49
CA PRO A 492 -1.82 4.15 43.51
C PRO A 492 -3.14 4.94 43.44
N VAL A 493 -3.81 5.08 44.59
CA VAL A 493 -5.16 5.65 44.64
C VAL A 493 -5.27 6.67 45.78
N MET A 494 -5.91 7.81 45.52
CA MET A 494 -6.22 8.80 46.55
C MET A 494 -7.62 8.53 47.11
N LEU A 495 -7.70 8.22 48.40
CA LEU A 495 -8.95 7.94 49.10
C LEU A 495 -9.60 9.24 49.57
N THR A 496 -10.22 9.99 48.64
CA THR A 496 -10.81 11.31 48.91
C THR A 496 -12.27 11.25 49.36
N SER A 497 -13.04 10.26 48.90
CA SER A 497 -14.46 10.09 49.22
C SER A 497 -14.89 8.62 49.13
N ARG A 498 -16.03 8.26 49.73
CA ARG A 498 -16.58 6.91 49.64
C ARG A 498 -16.91 6.52 48.20
N ASP A 499 -17.49 7.42 47.43
CA ASP A 499 -17.86 7.18 46.03
C ASP A 499 -16.60 6.88 45.17
N SER A 500 -15.49 7.58 45.43
CA SER A 500 -14.20 7.33 44.76
C SER A 500 -13.62 5.96 45.10
N VAL A 501 -13.90 5.43 46.30
CA VAL A 501 -13.48 4.06 46.67
C VAL A 501 -14.30 3.03 45.91
N ASP A 502 -15.62 3.21 45.83
CA ASP A 502 -16.51 2.27 45.11
C ASP A 502 -16.17 2.24 43.61
N GLU A 503 -15.88 3.40 43.00
CA GLU A 503 -15.41 3.49 41.61
C GLU A 503 -14.07 2.77 41.41
N MET A 504 -13.12 2.95 42.34
CA MET A 504 -11.81 2.33 42.25
C MET A 504 -11.89 0.80 42.37
N MET A 505 -12.72 0.30 43.29
CA MET A 505 -12.97 -1.13 43.44
C MET A 505 -13.56 -1.73 42.17
N ARG A 506 -14.53 -1.04 41.56
CA ARG A 506 -15.11 -1.45 40.27
C ARG A 506 -14.07 -1.47 39.16
N ASN A 507 -13.17 -0.48 39.10
CA ASN A 507 -12.12 -0.44 38.08
C ASN A 507 -11.14 -1.62 38.24
N ILE A 508 -10.76 -1.95 39.48
CA ILE A 508 -9.91 -3.13 39.76
C ILE A 508 -10.61 -4.42 39.32
N GLU A 509 -11.91 -4.56 39.62
CA GLU A 509 -12.72 -5.71 39.18
C GLU A 509 -12.77 -5.81 37.65
N VAL A 510 -13.02 -4.69 36.96
CA VAL A 510 -13.03 -4.65 35.49
C VAL A 510 -11.67 -5.04 34.92
N HIS A 511 -10.57 -4.55 35.48
CA HIS A 511 -9.21 -4.91 35.04
C HIS A 511 -8.91 -6.40 35.26
N TYR A 512 -9.37 -6.97 36.38
CA TYR A 512 -9.25 -8.41 36.63
C TYR A 512 -10.06 -9.22 35.61
N LEU A 513 -11.33 -8.86 35.38
CA LEU A 513 -12.22 -9.56 34.43
C LEU A 513 -11.75 -9.42 32.97
N ALA A 514 -11.06 -8.34 32.64
CA ALA A 514 -10.49 -8.13 31.30
C ALA A 514 -9.28 -9.03 30.98
N ASN A 515 -8.76 -9.79 31.95
CA ASN A 515 -7.67 -10.76 31.78
C ASN A 515 -8.20 -12.21 31.85
N PRO A 516 -8.71 -12.77 30.74
CA PRO A 516 -9.42 -14.07 30.74
C PRO A 516 -8.52 -15.28 30.97
N HIS A 517 -7.19 -15.15 30.84
CA HIS A 517 -6.24 -16.27 30.92
C HIS A 517 -5.48 -16.36 32.26
N GLY A 518 -5.90 -15.60 33.28
CA GLY A 518 -5.39 -15.73 34.66
C GLY A 518 -4.12 -14.94 34.99
N GLU A 519 -3.80 -15.01 36.29
CA GLU A 519 -2.75 -14.37 37.12
C GLU A 519 -2.22 -12.98 36.70
N ILE A 520 -2.48 -12.01 37.58
CA ILE A 520 -1.72 -10.77 37.76
C ILE A 520 -0.83 -10.96 38.98
#